data_AF-A0A9P0MN03-F1
#
_entry.id   AF-A0A9P0MN03-F1
#
_cell.length_a   1.000
_cell.length_b   1.000
_cell.length_c   1.000
_cell.angle_alpha   90.00
_cell.angle_beta   90.00
_cell.angle_gamma   90.00
#
_symmetry.space_group_name_H-M   'P 1'
#
loop_
_entity.id
_entity.type
_entity.pdbx_description
1 polymer ?
#
loop_
_entity_poly.entity_id
_entity_poly.type
_entity_poly.pdbx_seq_one_letter_code
_entity_poly.pdbx_strand_id
1 'polypeptide(L)'
;MIEKGTAMDKVLEFLLMLFTEGVYVFNMCLFNEKIKSENDELFMQIYSIPWYNCDKKFGQNVHIMLMNTIKPTQLNKNLFNVSASFETLMPIISATFSYFNVLRKLKN
;
A
#
# COMPACT_ATOMS: atom_id res chain seq x y z
N MET A 1 -44.03 2.05 -10.61
CA MET A 1 -43.16 0.90 -10.94
C MET A 1 -41.87 1.28 -11.67
N ILE A 2 -41.71 2.52 -12.18
CA ILE A 2 -40.48 2.98 -12.86
C ILE A 2 -39.35 3.32 -11.85
N GLU A 3 -39.71 3.75 -10.63
CA GLU A 3 -38.76 4.18 -9.59
C GLU A 3 -37.95 3.04 -8.95
N LYS A 4 -38.45 1.80 -9.01
CA LYS A 4 -37.72 0.62 -8.49
C LYS A 4 -36.57 0.19 -9.40
N GLY A 5 -36.70 0.40 -10.72
CA GLY A 5 -35.63 0.11 -11.68
C GLY A 5 -34.44 1.03 -11.44
N THR A 6 -34.70 2.34 -11.33
CA THR A 6 -33.66 3.33 -11.04
C THR A 6 -32.96 3.12 -9.70
N ALA A 7 -33.68 2.69 -8.66
CA ALA A 7 -33.08 2.40 -7.36
C ALA A 7 -32.15 1.18 -7.42
N MET A 8 -32.53 0.13 -8.16
CA MET A 8 -31.72 -1.07 -8.34
C MET A 8 -30.44 -0.77 -9.13
N ASP A 9 -30.54 0.07 -10.18
CA ASP A 9 -29.38 0.50 -10.97
C ASP A 9 -28.37 1.29 -10.13
N LYS A 10 -28.84 2.16 -9.22
CA LYS A 10 -27.94 2.91 -8.32
C LYS A 10 -27.26 2.05 -7.28
N VAL A 11 -27.92 1.01 -6.78
CA VAL A 11 -27.27 0.02 -5.91
C VAL A 11 -26.19 -0.73 -6.69
N LEU A 12 -26.45 -1.11 -7.94
CA LEU A 12 -25.47 -1.77 -8.78
C LEU A 12 -24.25 -0.88 -9.07
N GLU A 13 -24.47 0.38 -9.45
CA GLU A 13 -23.39 1.38 -9.64
C GLU A 13 -22.52 1.51 -8.37
N PHE A 14 -23.15 1.59 -7.20
CA PHE A 14 -22.43 1.69 -5.92
C PHE A 14 -21.60 0.44 -5.61
N LEU A 15 -22.15 -0.75 -5.84
CA LEU A 15 -21.43 -2.01 -5.63
C LEU A 15 -20.22 -2.15 -6.57
N LEU A 16 -20.37 -1.75 -7.83
CA LEU A 16 -19.28 -1.76 -8.80
C LEU A 16 -18.18 -0.77 -8.41
N MET A 17 -18.54 0.43 -7.97
CA MET A 17 -17.58 1.43 -7.50
C MET A 17 -16.76 0.90 -6.32
N LEU A 18 -17.43 0.35 -5.28
CA LEU A 18 -16.76 -0.21 -4.11
C LEU A 18 -15.83 -1.36 -4.48
N PHE A 19 -16.26 -2.21 -5.43
CA PHE A 19 -15.44 -3.31 -5.90
C PHE A 19 -14.17 -2.82 -6.62
N THR A 20 -14.30 -1.84 -7.52
CA THR A 20 -13.15 -1.24 -8.22
C THR A 20 -12.17 -0.59 -7.24
N GLU A 21 -12.65 0.14 -6.25
CA GLU A 21 -11.80 0.74 -5.22
C GLU A 21 -11.08 -0.33 -4.38
N GLY A 22 -11.79 -1.40 -3.99
CA GLY A 22 -11.19 -2.52 -3.27
C GLY A 22 -10.07 -3.21 -4.06
N VAL A 23 -10.30 -3.47 -5.35
CA VAL A 23 -9.30 -4.04 -6.24
C VAL A 23 -8.11 -3.10 -6.40
N TYR A 24 -8.33 -1.80 -6.54
CA TYR A 24 -7.25 -0.81 -6.67
C TYR A 24 -6.37 -0.78 -5.41
N VAL A 25 -6.96 -0.71 -4.22
CA VAL A 25 -6.20 -0.72 -2.95
C VAL A 25 -5.45 -2.03 -2.78
N PHE A 26 -6.07 -3.17 -3.11
CA PHE A 26 -5.42 -4.47 -3.04
C PHE A 26 -4.19 -4.58 -3.94
N ASN A 27 -4.31 -4.16 -5.20
CA ASN A 27 -3.18 -4.14 -6.14
C ASN A 27 -2.05 -3.24 -5.63
N MET A 28 -2.39 -2.04 -5.12
CA MET A 28 -1.40 -1.13 -4.54
C MET A 28 -0.64 -1.78 -3.38
N CYS A 29 -1.33 -2.47 -2.47
CA CYS A 29 -0.67 -3.18 -1.38
C CYS A 29 0.28 -4.28 -1.86
N LEU A 30 -0.12 -5.08 -2.85
CA LEU A 30 0.75 -6.12 -3.42
C LEU A 30 2.01 -5.56 -4.06
N PHE A 31 1.89 -4.48 -4.84
CA PHE A 31 3.05 -3.85 -5.47
C PHE A 31 4.02 -3.28 -4.43
N ASN A 32 3.50 -2.65 -3.37
CA ASN A 32 4.34 -2.13 -2.29
C ASN A 32 5.09 -3.24 -1.55
N GLU A 33 4.44 -4.37 -1.27
CA GLU A 33 5.09 -5.50 -0.63
C GLU A 33 6.21 -6.08 -1.49
N LYS A 34 5.96 -6.23 -2.79
CA LYS A 34 6.99 -6.70 -3.74
C LYS A 34 8.18 -5.74 -3.81
N ILE A 35 7.92 -4.43 -3.94
CA ILE A 35 8.98 -3.40 -3.98
C ILE A 35 9.80 -3.42 -2.68
N LYS A 36 9.13 -3.60 -1.53
CA LYS A 36 9.82 -3.70 -0.24
C LYS A 36 10.73 -4.91 -0.17
N SER A 37 10.25 -6.07 -0.60
CA SER A 37 11.03 -7.32 -0.64
C SER A 37 12.26 -7.19 -1.53
N GLU A 38 12.10 -6.65 -2.75
CA GLU A 38 13.22 -6.44 -3.68
C GLU A 38 14.20 -5.40 -3.14
N ASN A 39 13.72 -4.34 -2.50
CA ASN A 39 14.57 -3.32 -1.88
C ASN A 39 15.41 -3.90 -0.72
N ASP A 40 14.81 -4.74 0.13
CA ASP A 40 15.53 -5.39 1.23
C ASP A 40 16.59 -6.37 0.71
N GLU A 41 16.31 -7.10 -0.38
CA GLU A 41 17.29 -7.95 -1.04
C GLU A 41 18.45 -7.13 -1.63
N LEU A 42 18.13 -6.04 -2.36
CA LEU A 42 19.14 -5.12 -2.90
C LEU A 42 20.01 -4.53 -1.80
N PHE A 43 19.43 -4.15 -0.65
CA PHE A 43 20.16 -3.66 0.50
C PHE A 43 21.22 -4.67 0.96
N MET A 44 20.81 -5.93 1.12
CA MET A 44 21.69 -7.00 1.58
C MET A 44 22.80 -7.29 0.56
N GLN A 45 22.49 -7.28 -0.73
CA GLN A 45 23.48 -7.47 -1.79
C GLN A 45 24.52 -6.34 -1.78
N ILE A 46 24.09 -5.08 -1.73
CA ILE A 46 25.00 -3.92 -1.70
C ILE A 46 25.85 -3.92 -0.43
N TYR A 47 25.26 -4.26 0.71
CA TYR A 47 25.97 -4.36 1.98
C TYR A 47 27.04 -5.45 1.99
N SER A 48 26.81 -6.55 1.26
CA SER A 48 27.75 -7.68 1.16
C SER A 48 29.00 -7.38 0.31
N ILE A 49 29.00 -6.29 -0.46
CA ILE A 49 30.14 -5.89 -1.29
C ILE A 49 31.30 -5.49 -0.38
N PRO A 50 32.53 -6.00 -0.58
CA PRO A 50 33.71 -5.64 0.22
C PRO A 50 34.21 -4.23 -0.15
N TRP A 51 33.44 -3.21 0.24
CA TRP A 51 33.65 -1.80 -0.07
C TRP A 51 35.00 -1.26 0.43
N TYR A 52 35.57 -1.90 1.45
CA TYR A 52 36.87 -1.57 2.03
C TYR A 52 38.05 -1.93 1.11
N ASN A 53 37.85 -2.81 0.13
CA ASN A 53 38.85 -3.21 -0.86
C ASN A 53 38.76 -2.40 -2.17
N CYS A 54 37.82 -1.47 -2.29
CA CYS A 54 37.55 -0.70 -3.50
C CYS A 54 38.05 0.75 -3.39
N ASP A 55 38.09 1.46 -4.53
CA ASP A 55 38.46 2.89 -4.55
C ASP A 55 37.48 3.73 -3.70
N LYS A 56 37.99 4.85 -3.15
CA LYS A 56 37.20 5.75 -2.30
C LYS A 56 35.96 6.29 -3.01
N LYS A 57 36.01 6.49 -4.33
CA LYS A 57 34.86 6.90 -5.15
C LYS A 57 33.79 5.80 -5.21
N PHE A 58 34.20 4.54 -5.29
CA PHE A 58 33.28 3.41 -5.29
C PHE A 58 32.59 3.25 -3.93
N GLY A 59 33.34 3.36 -2.83
CA GLY A 59 32.77 3.33 -1.48
C GLY A 59 31.73 4.44 -1.23
N GLN A 60 31.98 5.64 -1.76
CA GLN A 60 31.01 6.75 -1.71
C GLN A 60 29.71 6.42 -2.47
N ASN A 61 29.83 5.85 -3.67
CA ASN A 61 28.66 5.47 -4.48
C ASN A 61 27.85 4.36 -3.80
N VAL A 62 28.52 3.34 -3.24
CA VAL A 62 27.88 2.26 -2.46
C VAL A 62 27.16 2.84 -1.25
N HIS A 63 27.77 3.78 -0.53
CA HIS A 63 27.14 4.43 0.61
C HIS A 63 25.89 5.25 0.21
N ILE A 64 25.96 6.00 -0.89
CA ILE A 64 24.80 6.72 -1.43
C ILE A 64 23.69 5.73 -1.81
N MET A 65 24.03 4.64 -2.50
CA MET A 65 23.07 3.61 -2.90
C MET A 65 22.40 2.97 -1.67
N LEU A 66 23.19 2.61 -0.66
CA LEU A 66 22.71 2.05 0.61
C LEU A 66 21.75 3.01 1.34
N MET A 67 22.08 4.30 1.38
CA MET A 67 21.23 5.33 1.99
C MET A 67 19.88 5.49 1.26
N ASN A 68 19.86 5.30 -0.06
CA ASN A 68 18.62 5.28 -0.84
C ASN A 68 17.79 4.02 -0.53
N THR A 69 18.44 2.87 -0.33
CA THR A 69 17.74 1.62 -0.02
C THR A 69 17.21 1.56 1.43
N ILE A 70 17.88 2.22 2.39
CA ILE A 70 17.40 2.34 3.80
C ILE A 70 16.14 3.20 3.92
N LYS A 71 15.95 4.14 2.99
CA LYS A 71 14.70 4.85 2.82
C LYS A 71 13.98 4.20 1.64
N PRO A 72 13.43 2.97 1.79
CA PRO A 72 12.63 2.39 0.74
C PRO A 72 11.65 3.47 0.32
N THR A 73 11.49 3.64 -0.98
CA THR A 73 10.37 4.33 -1.62
C THR A 73 9.08 3.62 -1.23
N GLN A 74 8.77 3.59 0.06
CA GLN A 74 7.45 3.46 0.56
C GLN A 74 6.68 4.55 -0.17
N LEU A 75 5.58 4.17 -0.81
CA LEU A 75 4.60 5.12 -1.34
C LEU A 75 3.93 5.86 -0.17
N ASN A 76 4.75 6.47 0.68
CA ASN A 76 4.41 7.35 1.76
C ASN A 76 3.86 8.59 1.09
N LYS A 77 2.54 8.64 0.96
CA LYS A 77 1.87 9.93 0.85
C LYS A 77 2.27 10.70 2.09
N ASN A 78 3.06 11.75 1.87
CA ASN A 78 3.80 12.59 2.83
C ASN A 78 2.98 13.10 4.05
N LEU A 79 1.67 12.86 4.10
CA LEU A 79 0.78 13.35 5.14
C LEU A 79 0.44 12.31 6.23
N PHE A 80 0.49 11.01 5.94
CA PHE A 80 -0.02 10.00 6.90
C PHE A 80 0.98 8.94 7.35
N ASN A 81 2.19 8.87 6.77
CA ASN A 81 3.23 7.89 7.16
C ASN A 81 2.69 6.44 7.24
N VAL A 82 1.65 6.14 6.45
CA VAL A 82 1.01 4.84 6.36
C VAL A 82 1.72 4.10 5.23
N SER A 83 2.60 3.17 5.61
CA SER A 83 3.17 2.22 4.67
C SER A 83 2.04 1.39 4.08
N ALA A 84 1.77 1.52 2.79
CA ALA A 84 0.66 0.83 2.12
C ALA A 84 0.94 -0.68 1.97
N SER A 85 0.99 -1.36 3.12
CA SER A 85 1.18 -2.79 3.34
C SER A 85 -0.15 -3.44 3.74
N PHE A 86 -0.23 -4.77 3.69
CA PHE A 86 -1.37 -5.54 4.19
C PHE A 86 -1.74 -5.19 5.65
N GLU A 87 -0.74 -4.79 6.44
CA GLU A 87 -0.90 -4.27 7.81
C GLU A 87 -1.85 -3.06 7.91
N THR A 88 -1.98 -2.29 6.84
CA THR A 88 -2.84 -1.10 6.79
C THR A 88 -4.19 -1.37 6.13
N LEU A 89 -4.25 -2.36 5.25
CA LEU A 89 -5.50 -2.82 4.63
C LEU A 89 -6.45 -3.44 5.67
N MET A 90 -5.93 -4.25 6.59
CA MET A 90 -6.73 -4.94 7.59
C MET A 90 -7.48 -3.98 8.55
N PRO A 91 -6.83 -2.95 9.13
CA PRO A 91 -7.52 -1.91 9.90
C PRO A 91 -8.58 -1.16 9.10
N ILE A 92 -8.32 -0.86 7.81
CA ILE A 92 -9.29 -0.17 6.95
C ILE A 92 -10.55 -1.02 6.78
N ILE A 93 -10.40 -2.31 6.46
CA ILE A 93 -11.52 -3.24 6.33
C ILE A 93 -12.28 -3.35 7.66
N SER A 94 -11.56 -3.52 8.77
CA SER A 94 -12.16 -3.60 10.11
C SER A 94 -12.97 -2.34 10.46
N ALA A 95 -12.41 -1.16 10.18
CA ALA A 95 -13.09 0.12 10.39
C ALA A 95 -14.37 0.21 9.53
N THR A 96 -14.32 -0.17 8.26
CA THR A 96 -15.49 -0.20 7.37
C THR A 96 -16.61 -1.09 7.93
N PHE A 97 -16.28 -2.29 8.42
CA PHE A 97 -17.27 -3.17 9.07
C PHE A 97 -17.82 -2.56 10.37
N SER A 98 -16.98 -1.88 11.15
CA SER A 98 -17.42 -1.18 12.36
C SER A 98 -18.43 -0.08 12.02
N TYR A 99 -18.12 0.77 11.04
CA TYR A 99 -19.04 1.80 10.56
C TYR A 99 -20.35 1.21 10.04
N PHE A 100 -20.26 0.14 9.24
CA PHE A 100 -21.46 -0.55 8.74
C PHE A 100 -22.34 -1.09 9.88
N ASN A 101 -21.73 -1.67 10.92
CA ASN A 101 -22.45 -2.14 12.10
C ASN A 101 -23.13 -1.01 12.87
N VAL A 102 -22.47 0.15 13.03
CA VAL A 102 -23.08 1.33 13.67
C VAL A 102 -24.28 1.82 12.85
N LEU A 103 -24.12 1.99 11.54
CA LEU A 103 -25.21 2.41 10.66
C LEU A 103 -26.39 1.44 10.69
N ARG A 104 -26.11 0.13 10.70
CA ARG A 104 -27.15 -0.90 10.83
C ARG A 104 -27.90 -0.79 12.17
N LYS A 105 -27.21 -0.49 13.27
CA LYS A 105 -27.83 -0.29 14.59
C LYS A 105 -28.67 0.98 14.67
N LEU A 106 -28.35 2.02 13.91
CA LEU A 106 -29.11 3.28 13.90
C LEU A 106 -30.37 3.22 13.02
N LYS A 107 -30.38 2.33 12.03
CA LYS A 107 -31.55 2.11 11.15
C LYS A 107 -32.64 1.24 11.79
N ASN A 108 -32.25 0.34 12.69
CA ASN A 108 -33.15 -0.51 13.50
C ASN A 108 -33.56 0.20 14.79
#